data_AF-A0ABD4S764-F1
#
_entry.id   AF-A0ABD4S764-F1
#
_cell.length_a   1.000
_cell.length_b   1.000
_cell.length_c   1.000
_cell.angle_alpha   90.00
_cell.angle_beta   90.00
_cell.angle_gamma   90.00
#
_symmetry.space_group_name_H-M   'P 1'
#
loop_
_entity.id
_entity.type
_entity.pdbx_description
1 polymer ?
#
loop_
_entity_poly.entity_id
_entity_poly.type
_entity_poly.pdbx_seq_one_letter_code
_entity_poly.pdbx_strand_id
1 'polypeptide(L)'
;MSKHYKPKEFAELLNMSVITLQRWDNDGKLKAFRTPTNRRYYTYEQYLEYTGIHKETDNRKIVIYTRVSSSNQKDNLKNQVEFLRQYANSKGIID
;
A
#
# COMPACT_ATOMS: atom_id res chain seq x y z
N MET A 1 -21.90 -5.42 9.26
CA MET A 1 -21.26 -5.94 10.48
C MET A 1 -19.79 -5.58 10.45
N SER A 2 -19.27 -4.89 11.46
CA SER A 2 -17.84 -4.55 11.51
C SER A 2 -17.04 -5.81 11.86
N LYS A 3 -16.21 -6.27 10.92
CA LYS A 3 -15.36 -7.45 11.09
C LYS A 3 -14.13 -7.03 11.90
N HIS A 4 -13.94 -7.70 13.04
CA HIS A 4 -12.74 -7.56 13.87
C HIS A 4 -11.73 -8.64 13.49
N TYR A 5 -10.48 -8.24 13.34
CA TYR A 5 -9.37 -9.13 12.99
C TYR A 5 -8.46 -9.34 14.19
N LYS A 6 -8.08 -10.59 14.43
CA LYS A 6 -6.97 -10.92 15.32
C LYS A 6 -5.65 -10.47 14.68
N PRO A 7 -4.58 -10.26 15.48
CA PRO A 7 -3.29 -9.82 14.95
C PRO A 7 -2.73 -10.70 13.83
N LYS A 8 -2.96 -12.02 13.90
CA LYS A 8 -2.54 -12.96 12.84
C LYS A 8 -3.29 -12.71 11.53
N GLU A 9 -4.61 -12.64 11.59
CA GLU A 9 -5.46 -12.43 10.40
C GLU A 9 -5.19 -11.06 9.76
N PHE A 10 -4.97 -10.03 10.58
CA PHE A 10 -4.66 -8.70 10.07
C PHE A 10 -3.25 -8.61 9.48
N ALA A 11 -2.28 -9.32 10.06
CA ALA A 11 -0.94 -9.42 9.52
C ALA A 11 -0.93 -10.16 8.17
N GLU A 12 -1.71 -11.23 8.03
CA GLU A 12 -1.93 -11.92 6.74
C GLU A 12 -2.58 -10.99 5.71
N LEU A 13 -3.57 -10.19 6.12
CA LEU A 13 -4.24 -9.21 5.25
C LEU A 13 -3.28 -8.12 4.72
N LEU A 14 -2.34 -7.67 5.55
CA LEU A 14 -1.30 -6.71 5.17
C LEU A 14 -0.06 -7.35 4.53
N ASN A 15 -0.01 -8.69 4.43
CA ASN A 15 1.15 -9.45 3.99
C ASN A 15 2.43 -9.15 4.80
N MET A 16 2.30 -9.15 6.13
CA MET A 16 3.37 -8.82 7.08
C MET A 16 3.42 -9.81 8.24
N SER A 17 4.48 -9.74 9.06
CA SER A 17 4.58 -10.54 10.27
C SER A 17 3.78 -9.92 11.43
N VAL A 18 3.27 -10.76 12.33
CA VAL A 18 2.59 -10.32 13.57
C VAL A 18 3.52 -9.49 14.46
N ILE A 19 4.83 -9.79 14.47
CA ILE A 19 5.82 -9.02 15.24
C ILE A 19 5.90 -7.59 14.72
N THR A 20 5.87 -7.40 13.40
CA THR A 20 5.89 -6.05 12.81
C THR A 20 4.66 -5.25 13.22
N LEU A 21 3.50 -5.89 13.21
CA LEU A 21 2.23 -5.30 13.65
C LEU A 21 2.27 -4.85 15.12
N GLN A 22 2.87 -5.65 15.99
CA GLN A 22 3.04 -5.33 17.41
C GLN A 22 4.03 -4.17 17.62
N ARG A 23 5.13 -4.13 16.85
CA ARG A 23 6.07 -3.00 16.88
C ARG A 23 5.38 -1.71 16.47
N TRP A 24 4.58 -1.74 15.40
CA TRP A 24 3.85 -0.55 14.95
C TRP A 24 2.81 -0.05 15.94
N ASP A 25 2.16 -0.96 16.68
CA ASP A 25 1.27 -0.59 17.77
C ASP A 25 2.05 0.11 18.91
N ASN A 26 3.22 -0.41 19.27
CA ASN A 26 4.08 0.19 20.30
C ASN A 26 4.66 1.55 19.85
N ASP A 27 5.04 1.67 18.57
CA ASP A 27 5.59 2.89 17.96
C ASP A 27 4.48 3.92 17.63
N GLY A 28 3.20 3.57 17.77
CA GLY A 28 2.07 4.41 17.43
C GLY A 28 1.78 4.56 15.93
N LYS A 29 2.49 3.83 15.05
CA LYS A 29 2.30 3.86 13.58
C LYS A 29 0.98 3.26 13.13
N LEU A 30 0.56 2.17 13.77
CA LEU A 30 -0.73 1.53 13.54
C LEU A 30 -1.22 1.00 14.89
N LYS A 31 -1.96 1.85 15.59
CA LYS A 31 -2.39 1.58 16.96
C LYS A 31 -3.51 0.55 16.97
N ALA A 32 -3.32 -0.53 17.70
CA ALA A 32 -4.31 -1.58 17.79
C ALA A 32 -5.37 -1.25 18.82
N PHE A 33 -6.62 -1.59 18.53
CA PHE A 33 -7.65 -1.55 19.54
C PHE A 33 -7.43 -2.67 20.57
N ARG A 34 -7.99 -2.46 21.76
CA ARG A 34 -7.84 -3.37 22.90
C ARG A 34 -9.21 -3.77 23.43
N THR A 35 -9.37 -5.07 23.70
CA THR A 35 -10.50 -5.55 24.51
C THR A 35 -10.31 -5.11 25.97
N PRO A 36 -11.35 -5.20 26.81
CA PRO A 36 -11.20 -4.98 28.26
C PRO A 36 -10.10 -5.85 28.90
N THR A 37 -9.88 -7.04 28.35
CA THR A 37 -8.79 -7.97 28.74
C THR A 37 -7.43 -7.66 28.08
N ASN A 38 -7.28 -6.46 27.50
CA ASN A 38 -6.06 -5.98 26.84
C ASN A 38 -5.58 -6.83 25.64
N ARG A 39 -6.47 -7.56 24.97
CA ARG A 39 -6.13 -8.29 23.73
C ARG A 39 -6.20 -7.35 22.52
N ARG A 40 -5.21 -7.42 21.64
CA ARG A 40 -5.13 -6.63 20.41
C ARG A 40 -6.16 -7.10 19.39
N TYR A 41 -6.83 -6.16 18.74
CA TYR A 41 -7.64 -6.42 17.54
C TYR A 41 -7.60 -5.23 16.58
N TYR A 42 -7.98 -5.47 15.33
CA TYR A 42 -7.98 -4.47 14.26
C TYR A 42 -9.30 -4.48 13.50
N THR A 43 -9.62 -3.39 12.82
CA THR A 43 -10.83 -3.28 11.98
C THR A 43 -10.46 -3.19 10.51
N TYR A 44 -11.44 -3.41 9.63
CA TYR A 44 -11.23 -3.21 8.19
C TYR A 44 -10.99 -1.73 7.84
N GLU A 45 -11.54 -0.80 8.61
CA GLU A 45 -11.31 0.64 8.43
C GLU A 45 -9.83 0.99 8.62
N GLN A 46 -9.16 0.41 9.64
CA GLN A 46 -7.72 0.59 9.82
C GLN A 46 -6.90 0.03 8.65
N TYR A 47 -7.38 -1.04 8.01
CA TYR A 47 -6.74 -1.55 6.79
C TYR A 47 -6.84 -0.54 5.65
N LEU A 48 -8.03 0.02 5.41
CA LEU A 48 -8.25 1.02 4.35
C LEU A 48 -7.43 2.29 4.59
N GLU A 49 -7.44 2.80 5.83
CA GLU A 49 -6.67 3.98 6.23
C GLU A 49 -5.17 3.74 6.02
N TYR A 50 -4.66 2.59 6.44
CA TYR A 50 -3.23 2.27 6.33
C TYR A 50 -2.77 2.01 4.90
N THR A 51 -3.58 1.30 4.10
CA THR A 51 -3.25 1.02 2.70
C THR A 51 -3.41 2.24 1.79
N GLY A 52 -3.96 3.34 2.31
CA GLY A 52 -4.23 4.54 1.52
C GLY A 52 -5.31 4.33 0.45
N ILE A 53 -6.07 3.24 0.55
CA ILE A 53 -7.24 2.94 -0.29
C ILE A 53 -8.40 3.77 0.26
N HIS A 54 -8.34 5.08 0.03
CA HIS A 54 -9.46 5.97 0.29
C HIS A 54 -10.43 5.89 -0.88
N LYS A 55 -11.71 5.72 -0.58
CA LYS A 55 -12.79 5.65 -1.57
C LYS A 55 -13.10 6.98 -2.26
N GLU A 56 -12.54 8.10 -1.78
CA GLU A 56 -12.92 9.44 -2.24
C GLU A 56 -11.74 10.16 -2.90
N THR A 57 -11.96 10.53 -4.17
CA THR A 57 -11.16 11.41 -5.04
C THR A 57 -9.67 11.47 -4.70
N ASP A 58 -8.93 10.51 -5.25
CA ASP A 58 -7.48 10.50 -5.18
C ASP A 58 -6.90 11.64 -6.03
N ASN A 59 -6.71 12.82 -5.42
CA ASN A 59 -6.06 13.98 -6.04
C ASN A 59 -4.53 13.81 -6.18
N ARG A 60 -3.99 12.61 -5.96
CA ARG A 60 -2.55 12.35 -6.12
C ARG A 60 -2.17 12.38 -7.59
N LYS A 61 -0.93 12.82 -7.85
CA LYS A 61 -0.36 12.75 -9.20
C LYS A 61 -0.16 11.29 -9.59
N ILE A 62 -0.57 10.94 -10.80
CA ILE A 62 -0.22 9.67 -11.41
C ILE A 62 1.24 9.75 -11.86
N VAL A 63 2.06 8.78 -11.48
CA VAL A 63 3.49 8.75 -11.79
C VAL A 63 3.85 7.45 -12.50
N ILE A 64 4.57 7.57 -13.62
CA ILE A 64 5.20 6.44 -14.30
C ILE A 64 6.64 6.33 -13.82
N TYR A 65 7.01 5.17 -13.30
CA TYR A 65 8.38 4.87 -12.86
C TYR A 65 9.04 3.82 -13.74
N THR A 66 10.24 4.13 -14.24
CA THR A 66 11.04 3.22 -15.08
C THR A 66 12.44 3.08 -14.50
N ARG A 67 12.98 1.86 -14.52
CA ARG A 67 14.37 1.59 -14.13
C ARG A 67 15.00 0.50 -15.00
N VAL A 68 16.31 0.57 -15.16
CA VAL A 68 17.12 -0.49 -15.78
C VAL A 68 18.09 -1.09 -14.77
N SER A 69 18.44 -2.36 -14.96
CA SER A 69 19.29 -3.10 -14.02
C SER A 69 20.76 -2.68 -14.05
N SER A 70 21.23 -2.11 -15.17
CA SER A 70 22.62 -1.64 -15.33
C SER A 70 22.67 -0.34 -16.12
N SER A 71 23.68 0.49 -15.85
CA SER A 71 23.94 1.74 -16.58
C SER A 71 24.10 1.50 -18.10
N ASN A 72 24.65 0.35 -18.50
CA ASN A 72 24.83 -0.01 -19.91
C ASN A 72 23.49 -0.15 -20.67
N GLN A 73 22.37 -0.24 -19.97
CA GLN A 73 21.03 -0.37 -20.55
C GLN A 73 20.29 0.97 -20.59
N LYS A 74 20.98 2.10 -20.39
CA LYS A 74 20.35 3.43 -20.35
C LYS A 74 19.57 3.77 -21.63
N ASP A 75 20.01 3.26 -22.78
CA ASP A 75 19.26 3.46 -24.03
C ASP A 75 17.93 2.68 -24.03
N ASN A 76 17.88 1.49 -23.43
CA ASN A 76 16.63 0.75 -23.25
C ASN A 76 15.66 1.45 -22.30
N LEU A 77 16.16 2.27 -21.37
CA LEU A 77 15.31 3.05 -20.47
C LEU A 77 14.43 4.02 -21.26
N LYS A 78 14.95 4.63 -22.35
CA LYS A 78 14.17 5.53 -23.21
C LYS A 78 13.00 4.79 -23.86
N ASN A 79 13.26 3.60 -24.39
CA ASN A 79 12.24 2.75 -24.99
C ASN A 79 11.16 2.34 -23.98
N GLN A 80 11.55 2.01 -22.73
CA GLN A 80 10.60 1.70 -21.65
C GLN A 80 9.72 2.90 -21.28
N VAL A 81 10.31 4.10 -21.21
CA VAL A 81 9.56 5.35 -20.96
C VAL A 81 8.54 5.59 -22.05
N GLU A 82 8.94 5.48 -23.32
CA GLU A 82 8.07 5.75 -24.46
C GLU A 82 6.92 4.75 -24.55
N PHE A 83 7.19 3.46 -24.36
CA PHE A 83 6.17 2.42 -24.32
C PHE A 83 5.13 2.67 -23.22
N LEU A 84 5.57 2.95 -22.00
CA LEU A 84 4.66 3.20 -20.88
C LEU A 84 3.86 4.49 -21.06
N ARG A 85 4.46 5.51 -21.68
CA ARG A 85 3.75 6.75 -22.03
C ARG A 85 2.66 6.50 -23.06
N GLN A 86 2.95 5.76 -24.13
CA GLN A 86 1.95 5.39 -25.13
C GLN A 86 0.82 4.56 -24.52
N TYR A 87 1.16 3.60 -23.66
CA TYR A 87 0.17 2.81 -22.94
C TYR A 87 -0.74 3.70 -22.08
N ALA A 88 -0.17 4.59 -21.28
CA ALA A 88 -0.93 5.46 -20.39
C ALA A 88 -1.80 6.47 -21.17
N ASN A 89 -1.29 7.04 -22.27
CA ASN A 89 -2.09 7.85 -23.21
C ASN A 89 -3.29 7.05 -23.77
N SER A 90 -3.06 5.81 -24.23
CA SER A 90 -4.12 4.96 -24.81
C SER A 90 -5.23 4.59 -23.82
N LYS A 91 -4.94 4.68 -22.53
CA LYS A 91 -5.87 4.39 -21.43
C LYS A 91 -6.53 5.63 -20.85
N GLY A 92 -6.23 6.83 -21.37
CA GLY A 92 -6.74 8.10 -20.85
C GLY A 92 -6.25 8.41 -19.43
N ILE A 93 -5.05 7.93 -19.07
CA ILE A 93 -4.45 8.11 -17.74
C ILE A 93 -3.67 9.45 -17.67
N ILE A 94 -3.15 9.88 -18.81
CA ILE A 94 -2.41 11.12 -19.00
C ILE A 94 -2.95 11.81 -20.25
N ASP A 95 -3.20 13.11 -20.13
CA ASP A 95 -3.58 14.02 -21.23
C ASP A 95 -2.33 14.62 -21.92
#